data_AF-A0A1Y5GXT5-F1
#
_entry.id   AF-A0A1Y5GXT5-F1
#
_cell.length_a   1.000
_cell.length_b   1.000
_cell.length_c   1.000
_cell.angle_alpha   90.00
_cell.angle_beta   90.00
_cell.angle_gamma   90.00
#
_symmetry.space_group_name_H-M   'P 1'
#
loop_
_entity.id
_entity.type
_entity.pdbx_description
1 polymer ?
#
loop_
_entity_poly.entity_id
_entity_poly.type
_entity_poly.pdbx_seq_one_letter_code
_entity_poly.pdbx_strand_id
1 'polypeptide(L)'
;MNLYWVESFDHSEDWFVAASSGAEARQFFSDDMGYELLEDEITSLEVCRVPDSIDTVDGVQFADEEMITACGGETKAFDDNDLKALLDDQLLQAVGPETRVVLIRNCIYVEGNVMRAVLNGMSDREG
;
A
#
# COMPACT_ATOMS: atom_id res chain seq x y z
N MET A 1 -17.04 4.57 4.14
CA MET A 1 -16.02 3.50 4.29
C MET A 1 -14.72 4.10 4.82
N ASN A 2 -13.73 3.28 5.16
CA ASN A 2 -12.38 3.73 5.53
C ASN A 2 -11.35 3.16 4.56
N LEU A 3 -10.24 3.88 4.42
CA LEU A 3 -9.07 3.42 3.70
C LEU A 3 -8.12 2.74 4.68
N TYR A 4 -7.77 1.50 4.38
CA TYR A 4 -6.83 0.70 5.16
C TYR A 4 -5.56 0.45 4.35
N TRP A 5 -4.41 0.60 5.01
CA TRP A 5 -3.15 0.05 4.54
C TRP A 5 -3.07 -1.40 5.01
N VAL A 6 -3.04 -2.35 4.08
CA VAL A 6 -3.00 -3.79 4.37
C VAL A 6 -1.62 -4.31 4.00
N GLU A 7 -1.02 -5.07 4.90
CA GLU A 7 0.36 -5.57 4.78
C GLU A 7 0.39 -7.07 4.95
N SER A 8 1.09 -7.78 4.04
CA SER A 8 1.52 -9.16 4.22
C SER A 8 3.04 -9.17 4.46
N PHE A 9 3.45 -9.60 5.65
CA PHE A 9 4.85 -9.55 6.05
C PHE A 9 5.72 -10.58 5.33
N ASP A 10 5.16 -11.75 5.06
CA ASP A 10 5.85 -12.90 4.47
C ASP A 10 5.97 -12.80 2.94
N HIS A 11 4.93 -12.30 2.27
CA HIS A 11 4.94 -12.06 0.82
C HIS A 11 5.50 -10.69 0.45
N SER A 12 5.72 -9.80 1.43
CA SER A 12 6.22 -8.43 1.19
C SER A 12 5.32 -7.61 0.25
N GLU A 13 4.03 -7.92 0.25
CA GLU A 13 3.02 -7.32 -0.61
C GLU A 13 2.06 -6.46 0.20
N ASP A 14 2.08 -5.16 -0.07
CA ASP A 14 1.31 -4.17 0.69
C ASP A 14 0.40 -3.35 -0.25
N TRP A 15 -0.87 -3.13 0.13
CA TRP A 15 -1.86 -2.46 -0.71
C TRP A 15 -2.86 -1.63 0.09
N PHE A 16 -3.39 -0.57 -0.52
CA PHE A 16 -4.56 0.13 0.01
C PHE A 16 -5.86 -0.60 -0.32
N VAL A 17 -6.67 -0.84 0.70
CA VAL A 17 -8.01 -1.43 0.58
C VAL A 17 -9.03 -0.51 1.24
N ALA A 18 -10.07 -0.17 0.51
CA ALA A 18 -11.21 0.56 1.02
C ALA A 18 -12.26 -0.43 1.52
N ALA A 19 -12.62 -0.34 2.81
CA ALA A 19 -13.54 -1.28 3.46
C ALA A 19 -14.35 -0.64 4.59
N SER A 20 -15.35 -1.34 5.12
CA SER A 20 -16.12 -0.93 6.30
C SER A 20 -15.37 -1.21 7.61
N SER A 21 -14.41 -2.12 7.59
CA SER A 21 -13.57 -2.45 8.75
C SER A 21 -12.21 -3.03 8.33
N GLY A 22 -11.21 -2.96 9.21
CA GLY A 22 -9.91 -3.59 8.96
C GLY A 22 -9.98 -5.12 8.85
N ALA A 23 -10.97 -5.77 9.48
CA ALA A 23 -11.17 -7.21 9.30
C ALA A 23 -11.64 -7.55 7.88
N GLU A 24 -12.57 -6.77 7.35
CA GLU A 24 -13.06 -6.90 5.96
C GLU A 24 -11.95 -6.58 4.96
N ALA A 25 -11.15 -5.54 5.21
CA ALA A 25 -10.01 -5.19 4.35
C ALA A 25 -9.00 -6.34 4.24
N ARG A 26 -8.63 -6.95 5.37
CA ARG A 26 -7.68 -8.07 5.38
C ARG A 26 -8.26 -9.31 4.71
N GLN A 27 -9.53 -9.64 4.97
CA GLN A 27 -10.18 -10.80 4.34
C GLN A 27 -10.20 -10.66 2.82
N PHE A 28 -10.62 -9.49 2.32
CA PHE A 28 -10.64 -9.20 0.89
C PHE A 28 -9.24 -9.32 0.27
N PHE A 29 -8.24 -8.72 0.90
CA PHE A 29 -6.85 -8.80 0.45
C PHE A 29 -6.36 -10.26 0.39
N SER A 30 -6.61 -11.03 1.44
CA SER A 30 -6.23 -12.44 1.52
C SER A 30 -6.89 -13.26 0.41
N ASP A 31 -8.19 -13.05 0.18
CA ASP A 31 -8.97 -13.78 -0.81
C ASP A 31 -8.51 -13.46 -2.24
N ASP A 32 -8.22 -12.18 -2.53
CA ASP A 32 -7.81 -11.74 -3.87
C ASP A 32 -6.37 -12.18 -4.20
N MET A 33 -5.47 -12.12 -3.22
CA MET A 33 -4.08 -12.55 -3.38
C MET A 33 -3.88 -14.07 -3.27
N GLY A 34 -4.87 -14.80 -2.75
CA GLY A 34 -4.78 -16.23 -2.49
C GLY A 34 -3.90 -16.59 -1.28
N TYR A 35 -3.87 -15.70 -0.29
CA TYR A 35 -3.10 -15.80 0.95
C TYR A 35 -3.94 -16.37 2.09
N GLU A 36 -3.27 -16.83 3.15
CA GLU A 36 -3.85 -17.30 4.40
C GLU A 36 -3.69 -16.26 5.51
N LEU A 37 -4.78 -15.58 5.90
CA LEU A 37 -4.82 -14.48 6.87
C LEU A 37 -3.90 -14.59 8.10
N LEU A 38 -3.80 -15.78 8.70
CA LEU A 38 -3.04 -16.00 9.93
C LEU A 38 -1.62 -16.50 9.67
N GLU A 39 -1.42 -17.31 8.63
CA GLU A 39 -0.10 -17.87 8.30
C GLU A 39 0.76 -16.81 7.61
N ASP A 40 0.14 -15.96 6.80
CA ASP A 40 0.79 -14.92 6.01
C ASP A 40 0.83 -13.56 6.75
N GLU A 41 0.60 -13.60 8.06
CA GLU A 41 0.72 -12.47 9.00
C GLU A 41 0.04 -11.17 8.50
N ILE A 42 -1.16 -11.29 7.91
CA ILE A 42 -1.82 -10.14 7.28
C ILE A 42 -2.34 -9.17 8.35
N THR A 43 -1.89 -7.91 8.27
CA THR A 43 -2.27 -6.82 9.17
C THR A 43 -2.93 -5.67 8.43
N SER A 44 -3.60 -4.78 9.17
CA SER A 44 -4.22 -3.59 8.59
C SER A 44 -4.12 -2.37 9.51
N LEU A 45 -3.82 -1.21 8.94
CA LEU A 45 -3.83 0.09 9.59
C LEU A 45 -4.89 0.99 8.94
N GLU A 46 -5.81 1.53 9.75
CA GLU A 46 -6.73 2.56 9.26
C GLU A 46 -5.97 3.86 8.99
N VAL A 47 -6.03 4.36 7.74
CA VAL A 47 -5.31 5.56 7.32
C VAL A 47 -6.21 6.79 7.39
N CYS A 48 -7.44 6.67 6.89
CA CYS A 48 -8.40 7.76 6.84
C CYS A 48 -9.82 7.23 6.62
N ARG A 49 -10.80 8.09 6.91
CA ARG A 49 -12.17 7.89 6.46
C ARG A 49 -12.31 8.44 5.04
N VAL A 50 -12.83 7.62 4.13
CA VAL A 50 -13.17 8.06 2.77
C VAL A 50 -14.51 8.81 2.85
N PRO A 51 -14.62 10.02 2.28
CA PRO A 51 -15.87 10.77 2.25
C PRO A 51 -16.99 10.01 1.53
N ASP A 52 -18.22 10.15 2.03
CA ASP A 52 -19.40 9.49 1.44
C ASP A 52 -19.77 10.03 0.03
N SER A 53 -19.08 11.07 -0.44
CA SER A 53 -19.24 11.64 -1.78
C SER A 53 -18.44 10.93 -2.87
N ILE A 54 -17.51 10.05 -2.50
CA ILE A 54 -16.74 9.25 -3.46
C ILE A 54 -17.59 8.05 -3.86
N ASP A 55 -17.79 7.88 -5.16
CA ASP A 55 -18.63 6.82 -5.71
C ASP A 55 -17.85 5.51 -5.68
N THR A 56 -18.07 4.73 -4.64
CA THR A 56 -17.37 3.47 -4.43
C THR A 56 -18.22 2.37 -5.02
N VAL A 57 -17.65 1.53 -5.88
CA VAL A 57 -18.34 0.30 -6.32
C VAL A 57 -18.80 -0.45 -5.07
N ASP A 58 -20.09 -0.78 -4.96
CA ASP A 58 -20.74 -1.28 -3.74
C ASP A 58 -19.89 -2.36 -3.03
N GLY A 59 -19.16 -1.98 -1.96
CA GLY A 59 -18.42 -2.91 -1.11
C GLY A 59 -16.91 -2.63 -0.94
N VAL A 60 -16.20 -3.69 -0.57
CA VAL A 60 -14.75 -3.71 -0.34
C VAL A 60 -13.99 -3.80 -1.66
N GLN A 61 -12.93 -3.00 -1.82
CA GLN A 61 -12.12 -2.95 -3.04
C GLN A 61 -10.72 -2.39 -2.80
N PHE A 62 -9.78 -2.67 -3.70
CA PHE A 62 -8.51 -1.93 -3.74
C PHE A 62 -8.76 -0.46 -4.03
N ALA A 63 -8.00 0.40 -3.36
CA ALA A 63 -8.18 1.84 -3.50
C ALA A 63 -7.67 2.35 -4.85
N ASP A 64 -8.49 3.12 -5.53
CA ASP A 64 -8.10 3.89 -6.70
C ASP A 64 -7.56 5.29 -6.33
N GLU A 65 -7.15 6.04 -7.34
CA GLU A 65 -6.59 7.38 -7.18
C GLU A 65 -7.60 8.37 -6.57
N GLU A 66 -8.90 8.20 -6.85
CA GLU A 66 -9.94 9.07 -6.32
C GLU A 66 -10.07 8.91 -4.80
N MET A 67 -10.06 7.66 -4.32
CA MET A 67 -10.09 7.35 -2.89
C MET A 67 -8.84 7.84 -2.16
N ILE A 68 -7.65 7.68 -2.77
CA ILE A 68 -6.39 8.21 -2.22
C ILE A 68 -6.46 9.73 -2.11
N THR A 69 -6.87 10.41 -3.18
CA THR A 69 -6.97 11.87 -3.24
C THR A 69 -7.97 12.41 -2.23
N ALA A 70 -9.11 11.73 -2.05
CA ALA A 70 -10.13 12.11 -1.08
C ALA A 70 -9.63 12.07 0.38
N CYS A 71 -8.58 11.29 0.64
CA CYS A 71 -7.88 11.25 1.92
C CYS A 71 -6.77 12.30 2.07
N GLY A 72 -6.64 13.21 1.11
CA GLY A 72 -5.55 14.16 1.01
C GLY A 72 -4.23 13.49 0.60
N GLY A 73 -4.34 12.36 -0.10
CA GLY A 73 -3.21 11.65 -0.65
C GLY A 73 -2.81 12.13 -2.03
N GLU A 74 -1.59 11.80 -2.42
CA GLU A 74 -1.08 11.99 -3.78
C GLU A 74 -0.36 10.71 -4.22
N THR A 75 -0.68 10.22 -5.41
CA THR A 75 0.10 9.17 -6.06
C THR A 75 1.28 9.78 -6.80
N LYS A 76 2.48 9.30 -6.50
CA LYS A 76 3.72 9.71 -7.16
C LYS A 76 4.14 8.66 -8.18
N ALA A 77 4.37 9.10 -9.41
CA ALA A 77 4.98 8.26 -10.43
C ALA A 77 6.43 7.93 -10.04
N PHE A 78 6.91 6.77 -10.48
CA PHE A 78 8.26 6.28 -10.22
C PHE A 78 9.36 7.30 -10.58
N ASP A 79 9.15 8.06 -11.65
CA ASP A 79 10.12 9.01 -12.18
C ASP A 79 9.99 10.43 -11.61
N ASP A 80 9.05 10.67 -10.70
CA ASP A 80 8.81 11.97 -10.07
C ASP A 80 10.07 12.45 -9.32
N ASN A 81 10.47 13.70 -9.57
CA ASN A 81 11.66 14.30 -8.96
C ASN A 81 11.48 14.55 -7.46
N ASP A 82 10.24 14.78 -7.00
CA ASP A 82 9.94 14.91 -5.58
C ASP A 82 10.13 13.58 -4.86
N LEU A 83 9.82 12.46 -5.54
CA LEU A 83 10.02 11.12 -5.01
C LEU A 83 11.51 10.79 -4.86
N LYS A 84 12.33 11.14 -5.86
CA LYS A 84 13.80 11.03 -5.81
C LYS A 84 14.46 11.89 -4.75
N ALA A 85 13.81 12.96 -4.31
CA ALA A 85 14.28 13.77 -3.19
C ALA A 85 13.95 13.14 -1.82
N LEU A 86 12.97 12.24 -1.77
CA LEU A 86 12.47 11.59 -0.55
C LEU A 86 13.02 10.18 -0.36
N LEU A 87 13.31 9.46 -1.43
CA LEU A 87 13.82 8.09 -1.44
C LEU A 87 15.19 8.02 -2.10
N ASP A 88 16.06 7.18 -1.57
CA ASP A 88 17.38 6.95 -2.17
C ASP A 88 17.27 6.29 -3.55
N ASP A 89 18.17 6.64 -4.48
CA ASP A 89 18.15 6.13 -5.86
C ASP A 89 18.27 4.60 -5.91
N GLN A 90 19.00 4.00 -4.96
CA GLN A 90 19.14 2.55 -4.86
C GLN A 90 17.83 1.89 -4.45
N LEU A 91 17.06 2.53 -3.56
CA LEU A 91 15.76 2.07 -3.10
C LEU A 91 14.72 2.19 -4.22
N LEU A 92 14.74 3.30 -4.97
CA LEU A 92 13.89 3.49 -6.14
C LEU A 92 14.14 2.43 -7.20
N GLN A 93 15.39 2.22 -7.63
CA GLN A 93 15.68 1.18 -8.62
C GLN A 93 15.23 -0.22 -8.18
N ALA A 94 15.26 -0.47 -6.89
CA ALA A 94 14.94 -1.76 -6.34
C ALA A 94 13.41 -1.98 -6.26
N VAL A 95 12.59 -0.96 -5.97
CA VAL A 95 11.12 -1.06 -6.03
C VAL A 95 10.58 -1.18 -7.46
N GLY A 96 11.29 -0.61 -8.43
CA GLY A 96 10.96 -0.77 -9.85
C GLY A 96 9.77 0.09 -10.32
N PRO A 97 9.58 0.19 -11.65
CA PRO A 97 8.71 1.20 -12.27
C PRO A 97 7.20 0.92 -12.13
N GLU A 98 6.81 -0.31 -11.80
CA GLU A 98 5.41 -0.71 -11.64
C GLU A 98 4.86 -0.41 -10.22
N THR A 99 5.71 0.07 -9.32
CA THR A 99 5.35 0.38 -7.94
C THR A 99 4.59 1.71 -7.85
N ARG A 100 3.41 1.67 -7.22
CA ARG A 100 2.63 2.86 -6.89
C ARG A 100 3.09 3.42 -5.54
N VAL A 101 3.67 4.61 -5.54
CA VAL A 101 3.99 5.33 -4.29
C VAL A 101 2.87 6.30 -3.95
N VAL A 102 2.44 6.28 -2.70
CA VAL A 102 1.36 7.12 -2.19
C VAL A 102 1.84 7.92 -0.99
N LEU A 103 1.65 9.23 -1.05
CA LEU A 103 1.92 10.16 0.04
C LEU A 103 0.60 10.54 0.72
N ILE A 104 0.40 10.17 1.99
CA ILE A 104 -0.77 10.59 2.76
C ILE A 104 -0.30 11.08 4.12
N ARG A 105 -0.67 12.32 4.50
CA ARG A 105 -0.43 12.89 5.85
C ARG A 105 1.03 12.74 6.34
N ASN A 106 1.99 13.03 5.47
CA ASN A 106 3.44 12.90 5.70
C ASN A 106 3.96 11.46 5.84
N CYS A 107 3.14 10.45 5.59
CA CYS A 107 3.58 9.07 5.46
C CYS A 107 3.78 8.73 3.97
N ILE A 108 4.79 7.89 3.71
CA ILE A 108 5.07 7.31 2.41
C ILE A 108 4.62 5.86 2.46
N TYR A 109 3.76 5.47 1.54
CA TYR A 109 3.27 4.11 1.34
C TYR A 109 3.71 3.65 -0.04
N VAL A 110 4.14 2.40 -0.15
CA VAL A 110 4.74 1.86 -1.37
C VAL A 110 4.04 0.54 -1.68
N GLU A 111 3.16 0.54 -2.67
CA GLU A 111 2.36 -0.63 -2.97
C GLU A 111 3.10 -1.71 -3.79
N GLY A 112 2.66 -2.94 -3.57
CA GLY A 112 3.14 -4.13 -4.26
C GLY A 112 4.28 -4.85 -3.55
N ASN A 113 4.75 -5.91 -4.19
CA ASN A 113 5.71 -6.91 -3.66
C ASN A 113 7.12 -6.39 -3.28
N VAL A 114 7.43 -5.14 -3.59
CA VAL A 114 8.84 -4.81 -3.90
C VAL A 114 9.57 -4.14 -2.75
N MET A 115 8.92 -3.30 -1.94
CA MET A 115 9.64 -2.48 -0.96
C MET A 115 10.28 -3.30 0.17
N ARG A 116 9.55 -4.23 0.79
CA ARG A 116 10.09 -5.07 1.87
C ARG A 116 11.08 -6.11 1.36
N ALA A 117 10.82 -6.71 0.20
CA ALA A 117 11.77 -7.63 -0.43
C ALA A 117 13.13 -6.96 -0.69
N VAL A 118 13.10 -5.69 -1.10
CA VAL A 118 14.29 -4.85 -1.28
C VAL A 118 14.98 -4.56 0.06
N LEU A 119 14.24 -4.10 1.07
CA LEU A 119 14.81 -3.81 2.38
C LEU A 119 15.45 -5.05 3.02
N ASN A 120 14.78 -6.21 2.95
CA ASN A 120 15.30 -7.48 3.43
C ASN A 120 16.57 -7.88 2.66
N GLY A 121 16.55 -7.81 1.33
CA GLY A 121 17.70 -8.13 0.49
C GLY A 121 18.88 -7.14 0.59
N MET A 122 18.65 -5.90 1.04
CA MET A 122 19.71 -4.94 1.36
C MET A 122 20.34 -5.24 2.71
N SER A 123 19.54 -5.60 3.72
CA SER A 123 20.02 -5.93 5.06
C SER A 123 20.89 -7.20 5.08
N ASP A 124 20.59 -8.17 4.20
CA ASP A 124 21.38 -9.41 4.05
C ASP A 124 22.75 -9.20 3.36
N ARG A 125 22.97 -8.06 2.70
CA ARG A 125 24.24 -7.76 2.02
C ARG A 125 25.27 -7.05 2.92
N GLU A 126 24.87 -6.62 4.11
CA GLU A 126 25.75 -6.02 5.11
C GLU A 126 26.22 -7.01 6.20
N GLY A 127 25.84 -8.30 6.09
CA GLY A 127 26.20 -9.39 7.01
C GLY A 127 27.41 -10.22 6.59
#